data_AF-A0A6A9QAS6-F1
#
_entry.id   AF-A0A6A9QAS6-F1
#
_cell.length_a   1.000
_cell.length_b   1.000
_cell.length_c   1.000
_cell.angle_alpha   90.00
_cell.angle_beta   90.00
_cell.angle_gamma   90.00
#
_symmetry.space_group_name_H-M   'P 1'
#
loop_
_entity.id
_entity.type
_entity.pdbx_description
1 polymer ?
#
loop_
_entity_poly.entity_id
_entity_poly.type
_entity_poly.pdbx_seq_one_letter_code
_entity_poly.pdbx_strand_id
1 'polypeptide(L)'
;MDIGLDDIINVNLLKKKYEDYANSLTFGSNIKAIVKDFISFIKQIRLSTFSSKLLEILDEQEIVAKRILLVYNIRYLLLIFYKSIIQRMINKLINLIRSFLSLI
;
A
#
# COMPACT_ATOMS: atom_id res chain seq x y z
N MET A 1 23.05 -20.43 27.98
CA MET A 1 22.98 -20.26 26.51
C MET A 1 23.54 -18.89 26.26
N ASP A 2 24.79 -18.82 25.81
CA ASP A 2 25.52 -17.56 25.68
C ASP A 2 24.97 -16.83 24.45
N ILE A 3 24.50 -15.60 24.63
CA ILE A 3 23.94 -14.81 23.53
C ILE A 3 25.13 -14.31 22.73
N GLY A 4 25.33 -14.86 21.53
CA GLY A 4 26.46 -14.48 20.69
C GLY A 4 26.36 -13.04 20.22
N LEU A 5 27.51 -12.38 20.01
CA LEU A 5 27.59 -11.02 19.46
C LEU A 5 26.83 -10.92 18.10
N ASP A 6 26.85 -12.00 17.32
CA ASP A 6 26.14 -12.13 16.05
C ASP A 6 24.62 -12.08 16.21
N ASP A 7 24.07 -12.67 17.28
CA ASP A 7 22.63 -12.62 17.57
C ASP A 7 22.20 -11.19 17.94
N ILE A 8 23.03 -10.48 18.71
CA ILE A 8 22.80 -9.08 19.07
C ILE A 8 22.86 -8.17 17.83
N ILE A 9 23.83 -8.38 16.94
CA ILE A 9 23.94 -7.65 15.66
C ILE A 9 22.71 -7.92 14.79
N ASN A 10 22.26 -9.16 14.68
CA ASN A 10 21.07 -9.53 13.90
C ASN A 10 19.79 -8.87 14.43
N VAL A 11 19.59 -8.84 15.74
CA VAL A 11 18.42 -8.18 16.36
C VAL A 11 18.45 -6.67 16.13
N ASN A 12 19.62 -6.03 16.25
CA ASN A 12 19.76 -4.60 15.99
C ASN A 12 19.52 -4.25 14.52
N LEU A 13 20.00 -5.08 13.59
CA LEU A 13 19.73 -4.92 12.16
C LEU A 13 18.24 -5.05 11.85
N LEU A 14 17.57 -6.03 12.46
CA LEU A 14 16.13 -6.23 12.32
C LEU A 14 15.36 -5.00 12.82
N LYS A 15 15.68 -4.53 14.03
CA LYS A 15 15.06 -3.35 14.64
C LYS A 15 15.22 -2.12 13.77
N LYS A 16 16.44 -1.84 13.31
CA LYS A 16 16.74 -0.72 12.42
C LYS A 16 15.91 -0.78 11.14
N LYS A 17 15.81 -1.98 10.53
CA LYS A 17 15.02 -2.16 9.31
C LYS A 17 13.51 -1.92 9.53
N TYR A 18 12.97 -2.31 10.68
CA TYR A 18 11.60 -1.93 11.07
C TYR A 18 11.43 -0.41 11.25
N GLU A 19 12.39 0.25 11.88
CA GLU A 19 12.37 1.73 12.03
C GLU A 19 12.45 2.42 10.66
N ASP A 20 13.27 1.91 9.74
CA ASP A 20 13.36 2.41 8.36
C ASP A 20 12.01 2.29 7.64
N TYR A 21 11.30 1.17 7.80
CA TYR A 21 9.95 1.03 7.24
C TYR A 21 8.95 1.98 7.90
N ALA A 22 8.99 2.15 9.22
CA ALA A 22 8.11 3.08 9.93
C ALA A 22 8.30 4.53 9.46
N ASN A 23 9.56 4.96 9.34
CA ASN A 23 9.91 6.28 8.82
C ASN A 23 9.48 6.45 7.36
N SER A 24 9.75 5.45 6.52
CA SER A 24 9.38 5.47 5.11
C SER A 24 7.86 5.50 4.90
N LEU A 25 7.08 4.79 5.72
CA LEU A 25 5.62 4.82 5.66
C LEU A 25 5.03 6.14 6.16
N THR A 26 5.72 6.83 7.07
CA THR A 26 5.26 8.11 7.64
C THR A 26 5.53 9.29 6.70
N PHE A 27 6.72 9.33 6.09
CA PHE A 27 7.18 10.51 5.33
C PHE A 27 7.41 10.24 3.83
N GLY A 28 7.32 8.99 3.39
CA GLY A 28 7.65 8.60 2.01
C GLY A 28 6.54 8.88 1.00
N SER A 29 6.93 9.22 -0.23
CA SER A 29 6.01 9.50 -1.33
C SER A 29 5.57 8.24 -2.10
N ASN A 30 6.30 7.13 -1.99
CA ASN A 30 6.04 5.88 -2.72
C ASN A 30 5.53 4.74 -1.84
N ILE A 31 4.41 5.00 -1.15
CA ILE A 31 3.78 4.06 -0.21
C ILE A 31 3.56 2.68 -0.83
N LYS A 32 3.15 2.61 -2.11
CA LYS A 32 2.91 1.32 -2.78
C LYS A 32 4.18 0.46 -2.88
N ALA A 33 5.32 1.05 -3.23
CA ALA A 33 6.58 0.31 -3.31
C ALA A 33 7.05 -0.11 -1.92
N ILE A 34 6.99 0.81 -0.94
CA ILE A 34 7.40 0.57 0.45
C ILE A 34 6.60 -0.58 1.07
N VAL A 35 5.27 -0.58 0.90
CA VAL A 35 4.40 -1.63 1.45
C VAL A 35 4.65 -2.98 0.78
N LYS A 36 4.95 -3.02 -0.53
CA LYS A 36 5.32 -4.27 -1.21
C LYS A 36 6.63 -4.85 -0.70
N ASP A 37 7.62 -4.00 -0.50
CA ASP A 37 8.91 -4.40 0.04
C ASP A 37 8.75 -4.90 1.49
N PHE A 38 7.98 -4.19 2.31
CA PHE A 38 7.66 -4.59 3.68
C PHE A 38 6.96 -5.96 3.77
N ILE A 39 5.99 -6.25 2.90
CA ILE A 39 5.37 -7.59 2.83
C ILE A 39 6.41 -8.67 2.52
N SER A 40 7.34 -8.37 1.61
CA SER A 40 8.40 -9.31 1.23
C SER A 40 9.35 -9.57 2.39
N PHE A 41 9.69 -8.51 3.15
CA PHE A 41 10.47 -8.60 4.38
C PHE A 41 9.77 -9.42 5.47
N ILE A 42 8.47 -9.18 5.74
CA ILE A 42 7.70 -10.00 6.69
C ILE A 42 7.74 -11.48 6.32
N LYS A 43 7.57 -11.81 5.04
CA LYS A 43 7.63 -13.19 4.57
C LYS A 43 8.99 -13.84 4.83
N GLN A 44 10.08 -13.09 4.68
CA GLN A 44 11.42 -13.58 5.00
C GLN A 44 11.58 -13.86 6.51
N ILE A 45 11.09 -12.96 7.38
CA ILE A 45 11.13 -13.17 8.83
C ILE A 45 10.26 -14.37 9.25
N ARG A 46 9.10 -14.54 8.61
CA ARG A 46 8.22 -15.67 8.91
C ARG A 46 8.91 -17.02 8.68
N LEU A 47 9.78 -17.11 7.67
CA LEU A 47 10.54 -18.34 7.39
C LEU A 47 11.61 -18.64 8.44
N SER A 48 12.05 -17.65 9.21
CA SER A 48 13.13 -17.79 10.20
C SER A 48 12.65 -17.84 11.65
N THR A 49 11.34 -17.72 11.92
CA THR A 49 10.81 -17.72 13.29
C THR A 49 9.85 -18.86 13.58
N PHE A 50 9.96 -19.45 14.77
CA PHE A 50 9.07 -20.49 15.29
C PHE A 50 8.21 -20.00 16.47
N SER A 51 8.30 -18.72 16.84
CA SER A 51 7.53 -18.14 17.95
C SER A 51 6.10 -17.85 17.51
N SER A 52 5.12 -18.53 18.11
CA SER A 52 3.69 -18.33 17.81
C SER A 52 3.24 -16.88 17.99
N LYS A 53 3.70 -16.21 19.05
CA LYS A 53 3.39 -14.80 19.30
C LYS A 53 3.99 -13.87 18.26
N LEU A 54 5.20 -14.16 17.78
CA LEU A 54 5.80 -13.36 16.71
C LEU A 54 5.09 -13.58 15.38
N LEU A 55 4.70 -14.82 15.10
CA LEU A 55 3.92 -15.17 13.90
C LEU A 55 2.58 -14.42 13.87
N GLU A 56 1.86 -14.36 14.99
CA GLU A 56 0.60 -13.61 15.10
C GLU A 56 0.80 -12.11 14.76
N ILE A 57 1.84 -11.48 15.32
CA ILE A 57 2.17 -10.08 15.01
C ILE A 57 2.50 -9.90 13.52
N LEU A 58 3.29 -10.81 12.94
CA LEU A 58 3.65 -10.77 11.51
C LEU A 58 2.42 -10.95 10.61
N ASP A 59 1.47 -11.80 11.01
CA ASP A 59 0.22 -12.04 10.29
C ASP A 59 -0.66 -10.78 10.29
N GLU A 60 -0.82 -10.13 11.45
CA GLU A 60 -1.55 -8.86 11.55
C GLU A 60 -0.92 -7.77 10.67
N GLN A 61 0.41 -7.64 10.72
CA GLN A 61 1.13 -6.69 9.88
C GLN A 61 0.94 -6.98 8.38
N GLU A 62 0.99 -8.24 7.96
CA GLU A 62 0.77 -8.62 6.57
C GLU A 62 -0.67 -8.33 6.12
N ILE A 63 -1.67 -8.58 6.98
CA ILE A 63 -3.08 -8.27 6.70
C ILE A 63 -3.26 -6.77 6.47
N VAL A 64 -2.72 -5.94 7.36
CA VAL A 64 -2.81 -4.47 7.24
C VAL A 64 -2.10 -4.00 5.96
N ALA A 65 -0.90 -4.49 5.69
CA ALA A 65 -0.13 -4.13 4.49
C ALA A 65 -0.88 -4.51 3.19
N LYS A 66 -1.48 -5.70 3.12
CA LYS A 66 -2.32 -6.12 1.98
C LYS A 66 -3.54 -5.22 1.79
N ARG A 67 -4.20 -4.83 2.88
CA ARG A 67 -5.34 -3.90 2.83
C ARG A 67 -4.91 -2.53 2.31
N ILE A 68 -3.75 -2.01 2.73
CA ILE A 68 -3.21 -0.75 2.19
C ILE A 68 -3.03 -0.83 0.67
N LEU A 69 -2.44 -1.91 0.15
CA LEU A 69 -2.27 -2.10 -1.30
C LEU A 69 -3.61 -2.17 -2.05
N LEU A 70 -4.60 -2.85 -1.47
CA LEU A 70 -5.94 -2.95 -2.04
C LEU A 70 -6.58 -1.56 -2.16
N VAL A 71 -6.57 -0.78 -1.07
CA VAL A 71 -7.13 0.59 -1.06
C VAL A 71 -6.39 1.48 -2.06
N TYR A 72 -5.06 1.39 -2.09
CA TYR A 72 -4.24 2.16 -3.03
C TYR A 72 -4.59 1.85 -4.49
N ASN A 73 -4.84 0.59 -4.84
CA ASN A 73 -5.24 0.20 -6.19
C ASN A 73 -6.68 0.65 -6.52
N ILE A 74 -7.62 0.52 -5.58
CA ILE A 74 -9.01 0.94 -5.78
C ILE A 74 -9.14 2.45 -5.99
N ARG A 75 -8.30 3.27 -5.34
CA ARG A 75 -8.26 4.73 -5.55
C ARG A 75 -8.19 5.11 -7.03
N TYR A 76 -7.36 4.42 -7.81
CA TYR A 76 -7.22 4.73 -9.25
C TYR A 76 -8.44 4.32 -10.05
N LEU A 77 -9.06 3.19 -9.72
CA LEU A 77 -10.34 2.79 -10.32
C LEU A 77 -11.41 3.86 -10.09
N LEU A 78 -11.54 4.36 -8.85
CA LEU A 78 -12.49 5.42 -8.52
C LEU A 78 -12.23 6.70 -9.32
N LEU A 79 -10.97 7.11 -9.49
CA LEU A 79 -10.60 8.27 -10.30
C LEU A 79 -10.95 8.08 -11.79
N ILE A 80 -10.77 6.87 -12.33
CA ILE A 80 -11.14 6.55 -13.71
C ILE A 80 -12.66 6.63 -13.89
N PHE A 81 -13.43 6.04 -12.96
CA PHE A 81 -14.89 6.13 -12.98
C PHE A 81 -15.38 7.57 -12.90
N TYR A 82 -14.84 8.36 -11.97
CA TYR A 82 -15.15 9.77 -11.83
C TYR A 82 -14.92 10.53 -13.15
N LYS A 83 -13.74 10.37 -13.77
CA LYS A 83 -13.41 11.01 -15.04
C LYS A 83 -14.39 10.60 -16.15
N SER A 84 -14.77 9.33 -16.21
CA SER A 84 -15.73 8.81 -17.20
C SER A 84 -17.12 9.44 -17.04
N ILE A 85 -17.61 9.58 -15.80
CA ILE A 85 -18.91 10.21 -15.52
C ILE A 85 -18.92 11.66 -15.98
N ILE A 86 -17.91 12.44 -15.61
CA ILE A 86 -17.79 13.85 -16.01
C ILE A 86 -17.77 13.98 -17.53
N GLN A 87 -17.00 13.13 -18.24
CA GLN A 87 -16.94 13.18 -19.70
C GLN A 87 -18.30 12.88 -20.35
N ARG A 88 -19.06 11.92 -19.81
CA ARG A 88 -20.43 11.64 -20.29
C ARG A 88 -21.35 12.84 -20.13
N MET A 89 -21.28 13.53 -18.98
CA MET A 89 -22.07 14.73 -18.72
C MET A 89 -21.72 15.87 -19.68
N ILE A 90 -20.42 16.10 -19.91
CA ILE A 90 -19.93 17.10 -20.88
C ILE A 90 -20.46 16.79 -22.28
N ASN A 91 -20.34 15.54 -22.74
CA ASN A 91 -20.82 15.15 -24.06
C ASN A 91 -22.34 15.35 -24.20
N LYS A 92 -23.11 15.01 -23.16
CA LYS A 92 -24.56 15.24 -23.14
C LYS A 92 -24.88 16.74 -23.25
N LEU A 93 -24.17 17.58 -22.50
CA LEU A 93 -24.36 19.03 -22.55
C LEU A 93 -24.04 19.60 -23.94
N ILE A 94 -22.93 19.18 -24.55
CA ILE A 94 -22.56 19.57 -25.92
C ILE A 94 -23.66 19.19 -26.91
N ASN A 95 -24.22 17.99 -26.80
CA ASN A 95 -25.30 17.55 -27.69
C ASN A 95 -26.58 18.38 -27.52
N LEU A 96 -26.94 18.75 -26.28
CA LEU A 96 -28.07 19.63 -26.02
C LEU A 96 -27.87 21.02 -26.61
N ILE A 97 -26.66 21.60 -26.46
CA ILE A 97 -26.30 22.89 -27.06
C ILE A 97 -26.41 22.82 -28.58
N ARG A 98 -25.84 21.79 -29.21
CA ARG A 98 -25.92 21.61 -30.67
C ARG A 98 -27.35 21.45 -31.17
N SER A 99 -28.18 20.70 -30.43
CA SER A 99 -29.59 20.52 -30.76
C SER A 99 -30.34 21.85 -30.71
N PHE A 100 -30.09 22.66 -29.67
CA PHE A 100 -30.67 24.00 -29.55
C PHE A 100 -30.22 24.92 -30.70
N LEU A 101 -28.92 24.94 -31.03
CA LEU A 101 -28.39 25.73 -32.14
C LEU A 101 -28.96 25.32 -33.50
N SER A 102 -29.37 24.06 -33.69
CA SER A 102 -29.99 23.62 -34.95
C SER A 102 -31.45 24.05 -35.13
N LEU A 103 -32.08 24.56 -34.07
CA LEU A 103 -33.48 25.01 -34.08
C LEU A 103 -33.63 26.52 -34.31
N ILE A 104 -32.54 27.28 -34.21
CA ILE A 104 -32.48 28.73 -34.42
C ILE A 104 -31.79 28.98 -35.75
#